data_AF-A0A7X0VIY6-F1
#
_entry.id   AF-A0A7X0VIY6-F1
#
_cell.length_a   1.000
_cell.length_b   1.000
_cell.length_c   1.000
_cell.angle_alpha   90.00
_cell.angle_beta   90.00
_cell.angle_gamma   90.00
#
_symmetry.space_group_name_H-M   'P 1'
#
loop_
_entity.id
_entity.type
_entity.pdbx_description
1 polymer ?
#
loop_
_entity_poly.entity_id
_entity_poly.type
_entity_poly.pdbx_seq_one_letter_code
_entity_poly.pdbx_strand_id
1 'polypeptide(L)'
;MYQPTTLGVFQGYCAYGNYLYLLDGTSYSASNPSPGNTYLTTVDLNTGTQVDRFRTQAGVSLAYREPEGMAIRLTDPNDESTGQLCFGFASGAAGARKATIYYKDSFI
;
A
#
# COMPACT_ATOMS: atom_id res chain seq x y z
N MET A 1 -4.23 -4.77 -16.60
CA MET A 1 -2.79 -4.73 -16.27
C MET A 1 -2.57 -5.83 -15.24
N TYR A 2 -1.84 -6.90 -15.55
CA TYR A 2 -1.64 -8.04 -14.63
C TYR A 2 -0.39 -7.78 -13.78
N GLN A 3 -0.54 -7.81 -12.44
CA GLN A 3 0.60 -7.89 -11.52
C GLN A 3 1.24 -9.28 -11.63
N PRO A 4 2.56 -9.44 -11.39
CA PRO A 4 3.17 -10.75 -11.23
C PRO A 4 2.36 -11.61 -10.26
N THR A 5 1.98 -12.81 -10.69
CA THR A 5 0.87 -13.62 -10.14
C THR A 5 1.09 -14.17 -8.74
N THR A 6 2.22 -13.85 -8.09
CA THR A 6 2.61 -14.36 -6.77
C THR A 6 2.42 -13.37 -5.63
N LEU A 7 2.12 -12.10 -5.91
CA LEU A 7 2.10 -11.06 -4.88
C LEU A 7 0.75 -10.92 -4.19
N GLY A 8 -0.39 -11.08 -4.87
CA GLY A 8 -1.71 -10.96 -4.27
C GLY A 8 -2.71 -10.27 -5.19
N VAL A 9 -3.78 -9.71 -4.62
CA VAL A 9 -4.74 -8.90 -5.37
C VAL A 9 -4.19 -7.47 -5.46
N PHE A 10 -3.90 -7.02 -6.67
CA PHE A 10 -3.37 -5.68 -6.95
C PHE A 10 -4.35 -4.58 -6.54
N GLN A 11 -3.84 -3.57 -5.85
CA GLN A 11 -4.65 -2.46 -5.34
C GLN A 11 -4.01 -1.09 -5.54
N GLY A 12 -2.77 -1.03 -6.03
CA GLY A 12 -2.12 0.23 -6.38
C GLY A 12 -0.63 0.10 -6.56
N TYR A 13 -0.04 1.17 -7.10
CA TYR A 13 1.40 1.32 -7.22
C TYR A 13 1.80 2.79 -7.22
N CYS A 14 3.06 3.07 -6.89
CA CYS A 14 3.71 4.32 -7.19
C CYS A 14 5.21 4.08 -7.41
N ALA A 15 5.89 4.98 -8.13
CA ALA A 15 7.34 4.92 -8.30
C ALA A 15 8.00 6.15 -7.68
N TYR A 16 9.20 5.97 -7.13
CA TYR A 16 10.03 7.06 -6.62
C TYR A 16 11.50 6.68 -6.66
N GLY A 17 12.33 7.57 -7.22
CA GLY A 17 13.72 7.27 -7.50
C GLY A 17 13.86 5.99 -8.34
N ASN A 18 14.64 5.03 -7.83
CA ASN A 18 14.91 3.76 -8.49
C ASN A 18 13.92 2.65 -8.13
N TYR A 19 12.85 2.95 -7.38
CA TYR A 19 11.99 1.94 -6.82
C TYR A 19 10.54 2.05 -7.30
N LEU A 20 9.92 0.89 -7.51
CA LEU A 20 8.49 0.71 -7.67
C LEU A 20 7.93 0.13 -6.37
N TYR A 21 6.91 0.78 -5.84
CA TYR A 21 6.15 0.31 -4.70
C TYR A 21 4.82 -0.25 -5.18
N LEU A 22 4.46 -1.42 -4.69
CA LEU A 22 3.21 -2.11 -5.01
C LEU A 22 2.39 -2.30 -3.73
N LEU A 23 1.08 -2.09 -3.85
CA LEU A 23 0.10 -2.36 -2.82
C LEU A 23 -0.78 -3.52 -3.27
N ASP A 24 -0.84 -4.56 -2.44
CA ASP A 24 -1.72 -5.70 -2.66
C ASP A 24 -2.47 -6.10 -1.39
N GLY A 25 -3.62 -6.73 -1.57
CA GLY A 25 -4.46 -7.26 -0.49
C GLY A 25 -5.95 -7.19 -0.82
N THR A 26 -6.76 -7.79 0.04
CA THR A 26 -8.22 -7.78 -0.08
C THR A 26 -8.86 -7.19 1.16
N SER A 27 -10.15 -6.88 1.08
CA SER A 27 -10.93 -6.46 2.24
C SER A 27 -10.89 -7.49 3.36
N TYR A 28 -11.07 -7.05 4.61
CA TYR A 28 -11.40 -7.98 5.69
C TYR A 28 -12.63 -8.83 5.36
N SER A 29 -12.53 -10.12 5.68
CA SER A 29 -13.59 -11.11 5.48
C SER A 29 -13.38 -12.32 6.41
N ALA A 30 -14.27 -13.32 6.36
CA ALA A 30 -14.06 -14.57 7.09
C ALA A 30 -12.79 -15.32 6.66
N SER A 31 -12.39 -15.22 5.39
CA SER A 31 -11.17 -15.82 4.85
C SER A 31 -9.94 -14.91 4.95
N ASN A 32 -10.14 -13.62 5.26
CA ASN A 32 -9.09 -12.63 5.47
C ASN A 32 -9.36 -11.82 6.75
N PRO A 33 -9.37 -12.44 7.94
CA PRO A 33 -9.65 -11.73 9.17
C PRO A 33 -8.52 -10.77 9.53
N SER A 34 -8.78 -9.83 10.46
CA SER A 34 -7.75 -8.96 11.03
C SER A 34 -6.53 -9.78 11.50
N PRO A 35 -5.28 -9.38 11.19
CA PRO A 35 -4.88 -8.08 10.62
C PRO A 35 -4.89 -7.97 9.09
N GLY A 36 -5.48 -8.94 8.39
CA GLY A 36 -5.64 -8.99 6.93
C GLY A 36 -4.33 -9.20 6.16
N ASN A 37 -4.42 -9.25 4.84
CA ASN A 37 -3.32 -9.57 3.94
C ASN A 37 -2.83 -8.37 3.12
N THR A 38 -2.83 -7.16 3.69
CA THR A 38 -2.29 -6.00 2.96
C THR A 38 -0.77 -5.99 3.02
N TYR A 39 -0.14 -5.99 1.87
CA TYR A 39 1.31 -5.90 1.74
C TYR A 39 1.72 -4.68 0.93
N LEU A 40 2.86 -4.13 1.33
CA LEU A 40 3.65 -3.17 0.57
C LEU A 40 4.87 -3.93 0.04
N THR A 41 5.14 -3.83 -1.25
CA THR A 41 6.29 -4.49 -1.88
C THR A 41 7.15 -3.46 -2.58
N THR A 42 8.45 -3.54 -2.39
CA THR A 42 9.43 -2.67 -3.03
C THR A 42 10.18 -3.47 -4.09
N VAL A 43 10.26 -2.91 -5.29
CA VAL A 43 10.94 -3.50 -6.45
C VAL A 43 11.96 -2.51 -6.96
N ASP A 44 13.20 -2.97 -7.19
CA ASP A 44 14.20 -2.17 -7.89
C ASP A 44 13.84 -2.13 -9.38
N LEU A 45 13.58 -0.93 -9.90
CA LEU A 45 13.17 -0.73 -11.29
C LEU A 45 14.29 -1.01 -12.30
N ASN A 46 15.56 -0.95 -11.88
CA ASN A 46 16.69 -1.22 -12.76
C ASN A 46 16.85 -2.72 -13.04
N THR A 47 16.50 -3.56 -12.06
CA THR A 47 16.71 -5.01 -12.12
C THR A 47 15.40 -5.81 -12.21
N GLY A 48 14.27 -5.20 -11.84
CA GLY A 48 12.98 -5.86 -11.67
C GLY A 48 12.91 -6.78 -10.44
N THR A 49 13.91 -6.76 -9.56
CA THR A 49 13.95 -7.66 -8.39
C THR A 49 13.15 -7.09 -7.22
N GLN A 50 12.41 -7.97 -6.52
CA GLN A 50 11.81 -7.62 -5.24
C GLN A 50 12.92 -7.35 -4.21
N VAL A 51 12.93 -6.14 -3.65
CA VAL A 51 13.87 -5.68 -2.61
C VAL A 51 13.33 -5.99 -1.23
N ASP A 52 12.06 -5.66 -0.98
CA ASP A 52 11.39 -5.92 0.30
C ASP A 52 9.90 -6.23 0.10
N ARG A 53 9.30 -6.88 1.11
CA ARG A 53 7.86 -7.11 1.21
C ARG A 53 7.41 -7.08 2.67
N PHE A 54 6.58 -6.09 3.00
CA PHE A 54 6.12 -5.82 4.36
C PHE A 54 4.60 -5.94 4.50
N ARG A 55 4.13 -6.75 5.46
CA ARG A 55 2.71 -6.83 5.83
C ARG A 55 2.34 -5.64 6.72
N THR A 56 1.56 -4.70 6.20
CA THR A 56 1.18 -3.50 6.98
C THR A 56 -0.03 -3.77 7.88
N GLN A 57 0.08 -3.35 9.14
CA GLN A 57 -1.03 -3.32 10.10
C GLN A 57 -1.65 -1.91 10.25
N ALA A 58 -1.28 -0.96 9.39
CA ALA A 58 -1.94 0.35 9.38
C ALA A 58 -3.45 0.18 9.18
N GLY A 59 -4.26 0.91 9.96
CA GLY A 59 -5.72 0.79 9.94
C GLY A 59 -6.26 -0.55 10.48
N VAL A 60 -5.49 -1.33 11.25
CA VAL A 60 -5.94 -2.63 11.79
C VAL A 60 -7.25 -2.55 12.59
N SER A 61 -7.53 -1.42 13.22
CA SER A 61 -8.74 -1.15 14.00
C SER A 61 -9.99 -0.86 13.16
N LEU A 62 -9.87 -0.77 11.83
CA LEU A 62 -11.01 -0.56 10.94
C LEU A 62 -11.86 -1.84 10.84
N ALA A 63 -13.18 -1.71 11.00
CA ALA A 63 -14.10 -2.85 10.90
C ALA A 63 -14.22 -3.43 9.48
N TYR A 64 -14.07 -2.56 8.47
CA TYR A 64 -13.83 -2.93 7.08
C TYR A 64 -12.53 -2.26 6.66
N ARG A 65 -11.64 -3.03 6.05
CA ARG A 65 -10.31 -2.56 5.68
C ARG A 65 -9.92 -3.17 4.35
N GLU A 66 -10.04 -2.38 3.28
CA GLU A 66 -9.62 -2.76 1.93
C GLU A 66 -8.60 -1.74 1.42
N PRO A 67 -7.40 -2.17 1.00
CA PRO A 67 -6.38 -1.25 0.45
C PRO A 67 -6.83 -0.69 -0.90
N GLU A 68 -6.64 0.61 -1.11
CA GLU A 68 -7.16 1.34 -2.28
C GLU A 68 -6.18 2.44 -2.72
N GLY A 69 -5.17 2.06 -3.50
CA GLY A 69 -4.19 3.00 -4.06
C GLY A 69 -3.08 3.44 -3.09
N MET A 70 -2.03 3.99 -3.70
CA MET A 70 -0.86 4.52 -3.01
C MET A 70 -0.21 5.64 -3.81
N ALA A 71 0.57 6.49 -3.13
CA ALA A 71 1.30 7.60 -3.72
C ALA A 71 2.48 8.00 -2.84
N ILE A 72 3.36 8.83 -3.39
CA ILE A 72 4.43 9.47 -2.63
C ILE A 72 4.00 10.90 -2.34
N ARG A 73 4.16 11.33 -1.10
CA ARG A 73 4.00 12.73 -0.70
C ARG A 73 5.35 13.28 -0.29
N LEU A 74 5.79 14.35 -0.92
CA LEU A 74 6.90 15.16 -0.42
C LEU A 74 6.33 16.23 0.51
N THR A 75 6.83 16.33 1.74
CA THR A 75 6.41 17.43 2.62
C THR A 75 7.15 18.73 2.28
N ASP A 76 8.33 18.64 1.67
CA ASP A 76 8.99 19.72 0.95
C ASP A 76 9.33 19.23 -0.48
N PRO A 77 8.75 19.82 -1.54
CA PRO A 77 8.99 19.39 -2.91
C PRO A 77 10.44 19.58 -3.39
N ASN A 78 11.27 20.33 -2.66
CA ASN A 78 12.68 20.54 -2.98
C ASN A 78 13.63 19.64 -2.19
N ASP A 79 13.11 18.83 -1.26
CA ASP A 79 13.89 17.91 -0.44
C ASP A 79 13.34 16.49 -0.55
N GLU A 80 14.03 15.67 -1.35
CA GLU A 80 13.66 14.29 -1.63
C GLU A 80 13.65 13.40 -0.37
N SER A 81 14.38 13.79 0.68
CA SER A 81 14.41 13.05 1.96
C SER A 81 13.11 13.17 2.75
N THR A 82 12.23 14.10 2.36
CA THR A 82 10.91 14.30 2.96
C THR A 82 9.81 13.42 2.37
N GLY A 83 10.19 12.44 1.55
CA GLY A 83 9.25 11.54 0.91
C GLY A 83 8.56 10.60 1.90
N GLN A 84 7.22 10.59 1.84
CA GLN A 84 6.36 9.71 2.60
C GLN A 84 5.64 8.74 1.66
N LEU A 85 5.71 7.43 1.96
CA LEU A 85 4.97 6.41 1.23
C LEU A 85 3.53 6.35 1.77
N CYS A 86 2.60 6.94 1.05
CA CYS A 86 1.18 7.04 1.41
C CYS A 86 0.36 5.92 0.77
N PHE A 87 -0.62 5.38 1.49
CA PHE A 87 -1.57 4.39 0.96
C PHE A 87 -2.93 4.50 1.66
N GLY A 88 -3.97 4.19 0.90
CA GLY A 88 -5.36 4.36 1.33
C GLY A 88 -6.01 3.06 1.80
N PHE A 89 -6.96 3.18 2.72
CA PHE A 89 -7.95 2.13 2.98
C PHE A 89 -9.37 2.65 2.81
N ALA A 90 -10.22 1.87 2.12
CA ALA A 90 -11.65 1.98 2.25
C ALA A 90 -12.12 1.31 3.56
N SER A 91 -13.06 1.96 4.23
CA SER A 91 -13.68 1.50 5.49
C SER A 91 -15.16 1.86 5.56
N GLY A 92 -15.87 1.43 6.61
CA GLY A 92 -17.30 1.72 6.79
C GLY A 92 -18.20 0.78 5.99
N ALA A 93 -19.48 1.15 5.80
CA ALA A 93 -20.47 0.31 5.11
C ALA A 93 -20.45 0.52 3.58
N ALA A 94 -20.91 -0.48 2.83
CA ALA A 94 -21.14 -0.32 1.39
C ALA A 94 -22.14 0.83 1.13
N GLY A 95 -21.87 1.67 0.13
CA GLY A 95 -22.64 2.90 -0.15
C GLY A 95 -22.32 4.09 0.76
N ALA A 96 -21.54 3.90 1.82
CA ALA A 96 -21.10 4.95 2.75
C ALA A 96 -19.62 4.76 3.16
N ARG A 97 -18.79 4.37 2.19
CA ARG A 97 -17.37 4.09 2.43
C ARG A 97 -16.63 5.37 2.82
N LYS A 98 -15.69 5.25 3.74
CA LYS A 98 -14.74 6.30 4.11
C LYS A 98 -13.35 5.93 3.59
N ALA A 99 -12.64 6.91 3.05
CA ALA A 99 -11.24 6.78 2.69
C ALA A 99 -10.37 7.34 3.82
N THR A 100 -9.37 6.56 4.24
CA THR A 100 -8.35 7.00 5.21
C THR A 100 -6.98 6.78 4.61
N ILE A 101 -6.12 7.79 4.67
CA ILE A 101 -4.74 7.72 4.18
C ILE A 101 -3.80 7.52 5.37
N TYR A 102 -2.92 6.53 5.26
CA TYR A 102 -1.80 6.29 6.17
C TYR A 102 -0.50 6.52 5.40
N TYR A 103 0.60 6.73 6.13
CA TYR A 103 1.91 6.88 5.52
C TYR A 103 3.01 6.17 6.32
N LYS A 104 4.16 5.96 5.66
CA LYS A 104 5.44 5.60 6.28
C LYS A 104 6.45 6.72 6.04
N ASP A 105 7.16 7.12 7.09
CA ASP A 105 8.19 8.17 7.07
C ASP A 105 9.57 7.67 6.63
N SER A 106 9.73 6.36 6.46
CA SER A 106 10.91 5.77 5.85
C SER A 106 10.45 4.77 4.78
N PHE A 107 11.08 4.83 3.61
CA PHE A 107 10.88 3.80 2.60
C PHE A 107 11.35 2.45 3.16
N ILE A 108 10.56 1.43 2.84
CA ILE A 108 10.82 0.01 3.13
C ILE A 108 11.42 -0.63 1.90
#